data_AF-A0A523HQ46-F1
#
_entry.id   AF-A0A523HQ46-F1
#
_cell.length_a   1.000
_cell.length_b   1.000
_cell.length_c   1.000
_cell.angle_alpha   90.00
_cell.angle_beta   90.00
_cell.angle_gamma   90.00
#
_symmetry.space_group_name_H-M   'P 1'
#
loop_
_entity.id
_entity.type
_entity.pdbx_description
1 polymer ?
#
loop_
_entity_poly.entity_id
_entity_poly.type
_entity_poly.pdbx_seq_one_letter_code
_entity_poly.pdbx_strand_id
1 'polypeptide(L)'
;MAHVSGSSIPPTRSGSKPWSEPRRWASIQPNSPYLWCSPISRPFRYGPLISLRRSPRSSTRSSGATSGSSAARPRCGWRVEMGHLVIPHLKRARCGSRPRRRTSEAGQSMVLLGLLSVVLIGMLALVMDGGYAFLQRRGAQTAADAGALAGAREMCRSGDTTLATQVALDYAITRNRALEADVFILDGEVEVTTRNPFPTFFGRVLGRASITSSAIAAANCFPPGNAAGVLPIAWNCPPDETYPDSSGTLNCDFQYGPGQPYIIMNSKKTGDDDTYCISDGGTVDCDPDNDGYDELLAGGNRSWLDLNGSGSDAGDGSAELVNWIKNGFPGTITMHTWFAGQPGVSNNVFMSVDSLLNKRVLLPVYDAVIDGPPPLGYHDPPDSIVWSNGASTTYYHVITFSIFVPTCVHATGADKGCNLYNELFDQGILDPNDKTIEGYFVEGTVEGLGAKGELYAGAYTLYLTR
;
A
#
# COMPACT_ATOMS: atom_id res chain seq x y z
N MET A 1 -54.83 12.68 -60.38
CA MET A 1 -55.40 11.33 -60.57
C MET A 1 -54.54 10.40 -59.71
N ALA A 2 -54.93 10.01 -58.50
CA ALA A 2 -55.96 9.00 -58.14
C ALA A 2 -55.57 7.62 -58.71
N HIS A 3 -55.42 6.51 -57.97
CA HIS A 3 -55.91 6.05 -56.64
C HIS A 3 -54.74 5.65 -55.69
N VAL A 4 -54.78 5.56 -54.35
CA VAL A 4 -55.77 5.30 -53.27
C VAL A 4 -55.85 3.84 -52.77
N SER A 5 -55.73 3.69 -51.43
CA SER A 5 -55.97 2.54 -50.51
C SER A 5 -54.77 1.64 -50.15
N GLY A 6 -54.56 1.21 -48.88
CA GLY A 6 -55.11 1.74 -47.61
C GLY A 6 -55.18 0.73 -46.44
N SER A 7 -54.86 1.20 -45.21
CA SER A 7 -55.18 0.57 -43.89
C SER A 7 -54.44 -0.74 -43.52
N SER A 8 -54.29 -1.17 -42.26
CA SER A 8 -54.73 -0.66 -40.93
C SER A 8 -53.87 -1.22 -39.75
N ILE A 9 -54.00 -0.59 -38.57
CA ILE A 9 -53.42 -0.88 -37.24
C ILE A 9 -54.55 -0.55 -36.20
N PRO A 10 -54.61 -0.92 -34.89
CA PRO A 10 -54.22 -2.08 -34.05
C PRO A 10 -55.53 -2.73 -33.44
N PRO A 11 -55.77 -3.04 -32.12
CA PRO A 11 -54.94 -3.36 -30.92
C PRO A 11 -55.43 -4.55 -30.01
N THR A 12 -54.80 -4.66 -28.82
CA THR A 12 -55.26 -5.34 -27.56
C THR A 12 -54.93 -6.86 -27.41
N ARG A 13 -54.77 -7.46 -26.21
CA ARG A 13 -55.01 -7.00 -24.82
C ARG A 13 -54.26 -7.84 -23.75
N SER A 14 -53.87 -7.19 -22.64
CA SER A 14 -53.81 -7.68 -21.24
C SER A 14 -53.41 -9.13 -20.86
N GLY A 15 -52.43 -9.25 -19.95
CA GLY A 15 -52.28 -10.36 -19.01
C GLY A 15 -51.52 -9.90 -17.75
N SER A 16 -52.10 -10.00 -16.55
CA SER A 16 -51.57 -9.36 -15.33
C SER A 16 -51.68 -10.25 -14.08
N LYS A 17 -50.75 -10.04 -13.13
CA LYS A 17 -50.75 -10.48 -11.70
C LYS A 17 -50.29 -11.93 -11.40
N PRO A 18 -49.90 -12.25 -10.14
CA PRO A 18 -49.53 -11.38 -9.00
C PRO A 18 -48.22 -11.78 -8.28
N TRP A 19 -47.81 -10.89 -7.37
CA TRP A 19 -46.91 -11.14 -6.25
C TRP A 19 -47.37 -12.29 -5.33
N SER A 20 -46.42 -12.97 -4.68
CA SER A 20 -46.66 -13.75 -3.46
C SER A 20 -45.58 -13.48 -2.41
N GLU A 21 -45.98 -12.86 -1.30
CA GLU A 21 -45.13 -12.48 -0.16
C GLU A 21 -44.85 -13.66 0.82
N PRO A 22 -43.95 -13.50 1.82
CA PRO A 22 -43.21 -14.61 2.41
C PRO A 22 -43.93 -15.36 3.54
N ARG A 23 -43.52 -16.62 3.77
CA ARG A 23 -43.91 -17.37 4.97
C ARG A 23 -42.98 -17.07 6.16
N ARG A 24 -43.63 -16.91 7.31
CA ARG A 24 -43.09 -16.41 8.58
C ARG A 24 -42.65 -17.53 9.54
N TRP A 25 -41.60 -17.20 10.31
CA TRP A 25 -41.37 -17.57 11.72
C TRP A 25 -40.94 -19.00 12.08
N ALA A 26 -39.71 -19.08 12.61
CA ALA A 26 -39.42 -19.86 13.81
C ALA A 26 -38.46 -19.03 14.70
N SER A 27 -38.95 -18.58 15.86
CA SER A 27 -38.20 -17.76 16.82
C SER A 27 -37.84 -18.57 18.05
N ILE A 28 -36.55 -18.76 18.35
CA ILE A 28 -36.09 -19.21 19.68
C ILE A 28 -34.86 -18.39 20.10
N GLN A 29 -35.01 -17.72 21.25
CA GLN A 29 -33.98 -17.20 22.15
C GLN A 29 -34.48 -17.49 23.58
N PRO A 30 -33.69 -17.27 24.65
CA PRO A 30 -32.23 -17.14 24.78
C PRO A 30 -31.66 -18.15 25.80
N ASN A 31 -30.33 -18.17 26.00
CA ASN A 31 -29.74 -18.16 27.37
C ASN A 31 -28.22 -17.95 27.37
N SER A 32 -27.78 -17.11 28.29
CA SER A 32 -26.38 -16.91 28.74
C SER A 32 -26.22 -17.58 30.13
N PRO A 33 -25.18 -17.33 30.95
CA PRO A 33 -23.77 -17.01 30.69
C PRO A 33 -22.82 -17.96 31.47
N TYR A 34 -21.55 -18.15 31.05
CA TYR A 34 -20.48 -18.53 31.99
C TYR A 34 -19.11 -17.93 31.61
N LEU A 35 -18.65 -16.94 32.39
CA LEU A 35 -17.23 -16.64 32.53
C LEU A 35 -16.57 -17.74 33.38
N TRP A 36 -15.31 -18.08 33.11
CA TRP A 36 -14.30 -18.30 34.17
C TRP A 36 -12.89 -18.00 33.64
N CYS A 37 -12.09 -17.32 34.46
CA CYS A 37 -10.68 -17.04 34.19
C CYS A 37 -9.79 -18.25 34.45
N SER A 38 -8.60 -18.31 33.83
CA SER A 38 -7.35 -18.60 34.56
C SER A 38 -6.09 -18.25 33.75
N PRO A 39 -4.99 -17.83 34.41
CA PRO A 39 -3.74 -17.45 33.76
C PRO A 39 -2.75 -18.62 33.66
N ILE A 40 -1.96 -18.68 32.58
CA ILE A 40 -0.79 -19.57 32.50
C ILE A 40 0.47 -18.76 32.76
N SER A 41 0.96 -18.87 34.00
CA SER A 41 2.33 -18.53 34.38
C SER A 41 3.24 -19.75 34.20
N ARG A 42 4.46 -19.60 33.65
CA ARG A 42 5.66 -20.34 34.08
C ARG A 42 6.96 -19.53 33.83
N PRO A 43 8.06 -19.79 34.57
CA PRO A 43 9.12 -18.81 34.78
C PRO A 43 10.42 -19.15 34.03
N PHE A 44 11.30 -18.16 33.85
CA PHE A 44 12.72 -18.39 33.55
C PHE A 44 13.66 -17.52 34.41
N ARG A 45 14.85 -18.06 34.70
CA ARG A 45 15.78 -17.60 35.75
C ARG A 45 16.91 -16.69 35.25
N TYR A 46 17.47 -15.96 36.20
CA TYR A 46 18.66 -15.11 36.20
C TYR A 46 19.89 -15.52 35.33
N GLY A 47 20.39 -14.53 34.57
CA GLY A 47 21.82 -14.17 34.44
C GLY A 47 22.76 -15.05 33.60
N PRO A 48 24.02 -14.62 33.33
CA PRO A 48 24.72 -13.42 33.84
C PRO A 48 25.30 -12.48 32.75
N LEU A 49 26.03 -11.44 33.20
CA LEU A 49 26.72 -10.43 32.38
C LEU A 49 27.97 -10.95 31.66
N ILE A 50 28.17 -10.52 30.41
CA ILE A 50 29.42 -10.62 29.63
C ILE A 50 29.77 -9.17 29.18
N SER A 51 30.85 -8.51 29.62
CA SER A 51 32.28 -8.83 29.50
C SER A 51 32.83 -8.70 28.08
N LEU A 52 33.19 -7.48 27.67
CA LEU A 52 34.10 -7.23 26.54
C LEU A 52 35.30 -6.39 26.98
N ARG A 53 36.51 -6.91 26.72
CA ARG A 53 37.80 -6.37 27.19
C ARG A 53 38.80 -6.25 26.04
N ARG A 54 38.98 -5.01 25.55
CA ARG A 54 40.20 -4.40 24.98
C ARG A 54 41.07 -5.13 23.93
N SER A 55 41.26 -4.42 22.80
CA SER A 55 42.57 -4.06 22.18
C SER A 55 43.32 -5.14 21.35
N PRO A 56 44.36 -4.82 20.53
CA PRO A 56 45.16 -3.57 20.50
C PRO A 56 45.72 -3.05 19.13
N ARG A 57 46.45 -1.91 19.20
CA ARG A 57 47.48 -1.35 18.27
C ARG A 57 46.99 -0.83 16.90
N SER A 58 47.60 0.18 16.24
CA SER A 58 48.55 1.28 16.59
C SER A 58 48.59 2.28 15.38
N SER A 59 49.37 3.37 15.25
CA SER A 59 50.52 3.95 15.99
C SER A 59 50.77 5.43 15.60
N THR A 60 51.39 6.22 16.51
CA THR A 60 52.17 7.48 16.26
C THR A 60 51.43 8.74 15.75
N ARG A 61 51.83 9.98 16.12
CA ARG A 61 53.18 10.48 16.51
C ARG A 61 53.15 11.53 17.66
N SER A 62 54.30 11.70 18.32
CA SER A 62 54.67 12.69 19.37
C SER A 62 54.41 14.15 18.95
N SER A 63 54.35 15.17 19.83
CA SER A 63 55.16 15.51 21.03
C SER A 63 54.47 16.62 21.87
N GLY A 64 54.79 16.92 23.14
CA GLY A 64 55.71 16.34 24.12
C GLY A 64 55.94 17.29 25.33
N ALA A 65 56.25 16.73 26.52
CA ALA A 65 56.79 17.38 27.73
C ALA A 65 55.92 18.45 28.48
N THR A 66 55.87 18.55 29.82
CA THR A 66 56.38 17.71 30.96
C THR A 66 55.72 18.15 32.28
N SER A 67 55.66 17.26 33.29
CA SER A 67 55.50 17.51 34.76
C SER A 67 54.31 18.38 35.25
N GLY A 68 53.45 17.96 36.18
CA GLY A 68 53.77 17.44 37.54
C GLY A 68 53.62 18.60 38.55
N SER A 69 53.03 18.48 39.75
CA SER A 69 52.63 17.32 40.56
C SER A 69 51.60 17.74 41.62
N SER A 70 51.03 16.77 42.36
CA SER A 70 50.68 16.81 43.80
C SER A 70 50.08 18.10 44.39
N ALA A 71 48.80 18.13 44.81
CA ALA A 71 48.26 17.55 46.07
C ALA A 71 48.61 18.31 47.37
N ALA A 72 47.77 18.11 48.38
CA ALA A 72 47.83 18.60 49.77
C ALA A 72 47.23 19.98 50.10
N ARG A 73 46.52 20.01 51.23
CA ARG A 73 45.88 21.18 51.87
C ARG A 73 46.81 21.82 52.93
N PRO A 74 46.30 22.65 53.86
CA PRO A 74 46.75 24.01 54.07
C PRO A 74 47.88 24.14 55.12
N ARG A 75 48.50 25.32 55.19
CA ARG A 75 49.05 25.79 56.48
C ARG A 75 49.19 27.30 56.56
N CYS A 76 48.83 27.84 57.72
CA CYS A 76 49.02 29.25 58.06
C CYS A 76 50.52 29.56 58.19
N GLY A 77 50.94 30.69 57.63
CA GLY A 77 52.25 31.29 57.88
C GLY A 77 52.08 32.79 58.11
N TRP A 78 52.20 33.22 59.36
CA TRP A 78 52.32 34.65 59.67
C TRP A 78 53.73 35.10 59.31
N ARG A 79 53.85 36.26 58.64
CA ARG A 79 55.11 37.01 58.55
C ARG A 79 54.86 38.44 58.98
N VAL A 80 55.70 38.89 59.90
CA VAL A 80 55.68 40.22 60.51
C VAL A 80 56.64 41.11 59.73
N GLU A 81 56.23 42.34 59.40
CA GLU A 81 57.16 43.44 59.18
C GLU A 81 57.18 44.33 60.43
N MET A 82 58.39 44.72 60.85
CA MET A 82 58.60 45.65 61.95
C MET A 82 58.89 47.06 61.40
N GLY A 83 58.19 48.05 61.92
CA GLY A 83 58.31 49.45 61.49
C GLY A 83 57.82 50.44 62.54
N HIS A 84 58.57 50.56 63.63
CA HIS A 84 58.81 51.80 64.39
C HIS A 84 57.68 52.86 64.49
N LEU A 85 57.02 53.00 65.66
CA LEU A 85 57.22 54.12 66.62
C LEU A 85 56.24 54.10 67.83
N VAL A 86 56.77 54.49 69.00
CA VAL A 86 56.16 55.19 70.16
C VAL A 86 54.85 54.65 70.80
N ILE A 87 54.95 54.33 72.09
CA ILE A 87 53.82 54.15 73.04
C ILE A 87 53.46 55.52 73.65
N PRO A 88 52.16 55.87 73.79
CA PRO A 88 51.70 56.23 75.14
C PRO A 88 50.25 55.84 75.51
N HIS A 89 50.07 55.62 76.81
CA HIS A 89 48.82 55.73 77.61
C HIS A 89 47.57 54.89 77.29
N LEU A 90 47.48 53.77 78.02
CA LEU A 90 46.34 53.37 78.88
C LEU A 90 45.02 54.15 78.73
N LYS A 91 44.01 53.52 78.11
CA LYS A 91 42.62 53.60 78.57
C LYS A 91 41.99 52.20 78.57
N ARG A 92 41.40 51.80 79.71
CA ARG A 92 40.52 50.62 79.81
C ARG A 92 39.30 50.84 78.91
N ALA A 93 39.31 50.28 77.71
CA ALA A 93 38.10 50.17 76.90
C ALA A 93 37.24 49.01 77.45
N ARG A 94 36.01 49.33 77.85
CA ARG A 94 35.05 48.37 78.42
C ARG A 94 34.80 47.20 77.45
N CYS A 95 34.57 46.01 78.01
CA CYS A 95 34.05 44.88 77.25
C CYS A 95 32.67 45.26 76.68
N GLY A 96 32.66 45.67 75.42
CA GLY A 96 31.46 45.92 74.63
C GLY A 96 31.38 44.85 73.56
N SER A 97 30.71 43.75 73.86
CA SER A 97 30.32 42.76 72.85
C SER A 97 29.37 43.43 71.86
N ARG A 98 29.92 44.04 70.80
CA ARG A 98 29.12 44.46 69.64
C ARG A 98 28.36 43.22 69.16
N PRO A 99 27.02 43.20 69.16
CA PRO A 99 26.31 42.10 68.53
C PRO A 99 26.71 42.11 67.07
N ARG A 100 27.39 41.04 66.64
CA ARG A 100 27.68 40.81 65.22
C ARG A 100 26.32 40.63 64.56
N ARG A 101 25.77 41.72 64.00
CA ARG A 101 24.56 41.68 63.16
C ARG A 101 24.84 40.64 62.09
N ARG A 102 24.28 39.44 62.26
CA ARG A 102 24.00 38.55 61.15
C ARG A 102 22.97 39.32 60.33
N THR A 103 23.42 39.99 59.29
CA THR A 103 22.54 40.46 58.22
C THR A 103 21.88 39.22 57.66
N SER A 104 20.63 39.00 58.04
CA SER A 104 19.89 37.81 57.65
C SER A 104 19.45 37.95 56.20
N GLU A 105 20.27 37.44 55.27
CA GLU A 105 19.86 37.21 53.88
C GLU A 105 18.82 36.06 53.75
N ALA A 106 18.25 35.61 54.87
CA ALA A 106 17.30 34.52 55.00
C ALA A 106 15.90 34.78 54.40
N GLY A 107 15.66 35.96 53.80
CA GLY A 107 14.40 36.29 53.13
C GLY A 107 14.47 36.32 51.60
N GLN A 108 15.60 36.71 51.02
CA GLN A 108 15.70 36.96 49.57
C GLN A 108 15.64 35.67 48.75
N SER A 109 16.23 34.57 49.25
CA SER A 109 16.17 33.26 48.60
C SER A 109 14.75 32.71 48.47
N MET A 110 13.87 33.00 49.43
CA MET A 110 12.46 32.55 49.38
C MET A 110 11.69 33.26 48.26
N VAL A 111 11.93 34.57 48.06
CA VAL A 111 11.32 35.34 46.96
C VAL A 111 11.81 34.84 45.60
N LEU A 112 13.11 34.61 45.46
CA LEU A 112 13.69 34.09 44.21
C LEU A 112 13.15 32.68 43.88
N LEU A 113 13.07 31.79 44.87
CA LEU A 113 12.50 30.45 44.70
C LEU A 113 11.01 30.50 44.35
N GLY A 114 10.24 31.41 44.94
CA GLY A 114 8.82 31.61 44.60
C GLY A 114 8.64 32.03 43.13
N LEU A 115 9.38 33.04 42.67
CA LEU A 115 9.33 33.50 41.28
C LEU A 115 9.79 32.41 40.30
N LEU A 116 10.88 31.71 40.61
CA LEU A 116 11.38 30.62 39.76
C LEU A 116 10.41 29.44 39.71
N SER A 117 9.72 29.12 40.81
CA SER A 117 8.69 28.08 40.84
C SER A 117 7.50 28.41 39.94
N VAL A 118 7.04 29.66 39.92
CA VAL A 118 5.97 30.11 39.00
C VAL A 118 6.40 29.94 37.54
N VAL A 119 7.64 30.29 37.20
CA VAL A 119 8.18 30.13 35.85
C VAL A 119 8.31 28.65 35.45
N LEU A 120 8.78 27.78 36.35
CA LEU A 120 8.85 26.33 36.09
C LEU A 120 7.46 25.70 35.92
N ILE A 121 6.47 26.07 36.74
CA ILE A 121 5.09 25.60 36.61
C ILE A 121 4.49 26.10 35.29
N GLY A 122 4.75 27.35 34.89
CA GLY A 122 4.32 27.90 33.60
C GLY A 122 4.95 27.20 32.39
N MET A 123 6.21 26.75 32.48
CA MET A 123 6.82 25.92 31.43
C MET A 123 6.24 24.51 31.40
N LEU A 124 6.05 23.85 32.56
CA LEU A 124 5.40 22.54 32.64
C LEU A 124 3.98 22.58 32.05
N ALA A 125 3.24 23.64 32.35
CA ALA A 125 1.91 23.90 31.82
C ALA A 125 1.87 23.90 30.28
N LEU A 126 2.76 24.67 29.67
CA LEU A 126 2.89 24.76 28.21
C LEU A 126 3.28 23.42 27.59
N VAL A 127 4.20 22.67 28.22
CA VAL A 127 4.62 21.35 27.76
C VAL A 127 3.47 20.33 27.82
N MET A 128 2.66 20.35 28.88
CA MET A 128 1.53 19.43 29.03
C MET A 128 0.40 19.73 28.04
N ASP A 129 -0.03 21.00 27.93
CA ASP A 129 -1.08 21.40 26.99
C ASP A 129 -0.64 21.21 25.53
N GLY A 130 0.60 21.61 25.19
CA GLY A 130 1.17 21.45 23.86
C GLY A 130 1.40 19.99 23.47
N GLY A 131 1.91 19.18 24.40
CA GLY A 131 2.11 17.74 24.21
C GLY A 131 0.78 16.99 24.01
N TYR A 132 -0.23 17.30 24.82
CA TYR A 132 -1.56 16.71 24.67
C TYR A 132 -2.22 17.14 23.35
N ALA A 133 -2.12 18.42 22.98
CA ALA A 133 -2.64 18.92 21.70
C ALA A 133 -1.98 18.25 20.49
N PHE A 134 -0.67 18.00 20.54
CA PHE A 134 0.04 17.30 19.48
C PHE A 134 -0.41 15.83 19.34
N LEU A 135 -0.65 15.13 20.45
CA LEU A 135 -1.20 13.77 20.42
C LEU A 135 -2.61 13.73 19.82
N GLN A 136 -3.48 14.67 20.20
CA GLN A 136 -4.83 14.78 19.65
C GLN A 136 -4.82 15.10 18.15
N ARG A 137 -3.86 15.92 17.69
CA ARG A 137 -3.69 16.21 16.25
C ARG A 137 -3.24 14.99 15.46
N ARG A 138 -2.34 14.16 15.99
CA ARG A 138 -1.98 12.89 15.35
C ARG A 138 -3.17 11.92 15.28
N GLY A 139 -3.96 11.83 16.35
CA GLY A 139 -5.18 11.01 16.36
C GLY A 139 -6.22 11.46 15.33
N ALA A 140 -6.46 12.78 15.23
CA ALA A 140 -7.35 13.35 14.22
C ALA A 140 -6.88 13.05 12.79
N GLN A 141 -5.58 13.21 12.50
CA GLN A 141 -5.02 12.90 11.18
C GLN A 141 -5.16 11.42 10.84
N THR A 142 -4.73 10.50 11.71
CA THR A 142 -4.87 9.06 11.48
C THR A 142 -6.34 8.63 11.27
N ALA A 143 -7.30 9.29 11.93
CA ALA A 143 -8.72 9.07 11.68
C ALA A 143 -9.20 9.62 10.33
N ALA A 144 -8.69 10.77 9.89
CA ALA A 144 -8.98 11.33 8.57
C ALA A 144 -8.39 10.46 7.46
N ASP A 145 -7.10 10.13 7.54
CA ASP A 145 -6.37 9.30 6.57
C ASP A 145 -7.07 7.94 6.36
N ALA A 146 -7.45 7.29 7.47
CA ALA A 146 -8.12 6.00 7.44
C ALA A 146 -9.56 6.09 6.91
N GLY A 147 -10.28 7.18 7.21
CA GLY A 147 -11.61 7.45 6.65
C GLY A 147 -11.55 7.68 5.14
N ALA A 148 -10.62 8.52 4.68
CA ALA A 148 -10.45 8.87 3.27
C ALA A 148 -10.08 7.62 2.44
N LEU A 149 -9.06 6.85 2.84
CA LEU A 149 -8.65 5.63 2.14
C LEU A 149 -9.75 4.57 2.11
N ALA A 150 -10.52 4.41 3.20
CA ALA A 150 -11.61 3.45 3.25
C ALA A 150 -12.82 3.88 2.39
N GLY A 151 -13.15 5.17 2.38
CA GLY A 151 -14.18 5.74 1.52
C GLY A 151 -13.81 5.65 0.04
N ALA A 152 -12.60 6.06 -0.32
CA ALA A 152 -12.10 6.00 -1.70
C ALA A 152 -12.09 4.55 -2.23
N ARG A 153 -11.72 3.57 -1.40
CA ARG A 153 -11.81 2.14 -1.79
C ARG A 153 -13.21 1.72 -2.21
N GLU A 154 -14.25 2.11 -1.45
CA GLU A 154 -15.62 1.73 -1.77
C GLU A 154 -16.18 2.55 -2.94
N MET A 155 -15.81 3.83 -3.03
CA MET A 155 -16.13 4.69 -4.17
C MET A 155 -15.64 4.07 -5.48
N CYS A 156 -14.37 3.64 -5.52
CA CYS A 156 -13.77 3.02 -6.70
C CYS A 156 -14.18 1.57 -6.96
N ARG A 157 -14.80 0.88 -5.98
CA ARG A 157 -15.30 -0.50 -6.14
C ARG A 157 -16.76 -0.57 -6.58
N SER A 158 -17.56 0.46 -6.29
CA SER A 158 -19.02 0.39 -6.45
C SER A 158 -19.67 1.63 -7.06
N GLY A 159 -18.95 2.74 -7.17
CA GLY A 159 -19.50 4.05 -7.57
C GLY A 159 -20.53 4.65 -6.60
N ASP A 160 -20.89 3.95 -5.52
CA ASP A 160 -21.93 4.38 -4.58
C ASP A 160 -21.37 5.35 -3.53
N THR A 161 -21.66 6.64 -3.76
CA THR A 161 -21.29 7.74 -2.85
C THR A 161 -21.90 7.60 -1.45
N THR A 162 -23.04 6.93 -1.30
CA THR A 162 -23.69 6.68 0.00
C THR A 162 -22.92 5.63 0.78
N LEU A 163 -22.58 4.52 0.14
CA LEU A 163 -21.78 3.45 0.74
C LEU A 163 -20.37 3.95 1.09
N ALA A 164 -19.72 4.67 0.18
CA ALA A 164 -18.41 5.28 0.40
C ALA A 164 -18.42 6.24 1.60
N THR A 165 -19.44 7.11 1.70
CA THR A 165 -19.62 8.02 2.85
C THR A 165 -19.80 7.25 4.16
N GLN A 166 -20.65 6.21 4.17
CA GLN A 166 -20.90 5.41 5.37
C GLN A 166 -19.62 4.69 5.85
N VAL A 167 -18.83 4.13 4.93
CA VAL A 167 -17.59 3.43 5.27
C VAL A 167 -16.49 4.40 5.71
N ALA A 168 -16.37 5.57 5.07
CA ALA A 168 -15.46 6.63 5.52
C ALA A 168 -15.75 7.06 6.98
N LEU A 169 -17.04 7.25 7.32
CA LEU A 169 -17.47 7.58 8.67
C LEU A 169 -17.21 6.45 9.69
N ASP A 170 -17.42 5.18 9.33
CA ASP A 170 -17.10 4.04 10.22
C ASP A 170 -15.60 3.99 10.55
N TYR A 171 -14.74 4.18 9.55
CA TYR A 171 -13.29 4.16 9.76
C TYR A 171 -12.81 5.38 10.55
N ALA A 172 -13.33 6.58 10.30
CA ALA A 172 -12.96 7.79 11.05
C ALA A 172 -13.48 7.75 12.50
N ILE A 173 -14.77 7.52 12.70
CA ILE A 173 -15.44 7.64 14.01
C ILE A 173 -15.34 6.33 14.79
N THR A 174 -15.88 5.22 14.28
CA THR A 174 -15.97 3.95 15.04
C THR A 174 -14.59 3.36 15.32
N ARG A 175 -13.74 3.27 14.29
CA ARG A 175 -12.45 2.55 14.36
C ARG A 175 -11.32 3.42 14.91
N ASN A 176 -11.20 4.65 14.43
CA ASN A 176 -10.11 5.57 14.81
C ASN A 176 -10.51 6.62 15.86
N ARG A 177 -11.76 6.63 16.32
CA ARG A 177 -12.24 7.46 17.45
C ARG A 177 -12.11 8.97 17.22
N ALA A 178 -12.37 9.43 15.99
CA ALA A 178 -12.77 10.81 15.79
C ALA A 178 -14.09 11.10 16.55
N LEU A 179 -14.23 12.30 17.13
CA LEU A 179 -15.47 12.70 17.80
C LEU A 179 -16.51 13.24 16.82
N GLU A 180 -16.06 13.98 15.82
CA GLU A 180 -16.84 14.47 14.69
C GLU A 180 -16.06 14.19 13.40
N ALA A 181 -16.75 13.81 12.33
CA ALA A 181 -16.18 13.69 10.99
C ALA A 181 -17.20 14.14 9.94
N ASP A 182 -16.74 15.00 9.03
CA ASP A 182 -17.46 15.45 7.83
C ASP A 182 -16.83 14.75 6.61
N VAL A 183 -17.64 14.26 5.67
CA VAL A 183 -17.16 13.63 4.41
C VAL A 183 -17.73 14.39 3.22
N PHE A 184 -16.88 14.65 2.23
CA PHE A 184 -17.24 15.29 0.97
C PHE A 184 -16.65 14.47 -0.18
N ILE A 185 -17.45 14.20 -1.21
CA ILE A 185 -17.03 13.43 -2.39
C ILE A 185 -17.22 14.32 -3.62
N LEU A 186 -16.17 14.47 -4.42
CA LEU A 186 -16.15 15.23 -5.67
C LEU A 186 -15.25 14.51 -6.66
N ASP A 187 -15.74 14.25 -7.88
CA ASP A 187 -14.98 13.66 -8.99
C ASP A 187 -14.20 12.38 -8.61
N GLY A 188 -14.82 11.53 -7.77
CA GLY A 188 -14.24 10.28 -7.25
C GLY A 188 -13.34 10.45 -6.01
N GLU A 189 -12.82 11.65 -5.77
CA GLU A 189 -12.01 11.96 -4.59
C GLU A 189 -12.88 12.09 -3.34
N VAL A 190 -12.45 11.41 -2.26
CA VAL A 190 -13.14 11.40 -0.96
C VAL A 190 -12.32 12.21 0.05
N GLU A 191 -12.78 13.41 0.37
CA GLU A 191 -12.22 14.26 1.43
C GLU A 191 -12.92 13.99 2.76
N VAL A 192 -12.15 13.75 3.81
CA VAL A 192 -12.62 13.53 5.19
C VAL A 192 -11.99 14.57 6.11
N THR A 193 -12.83 15.36 6.76
CA THR A 193 -12.44 16.34 7.79
C THR A 193 -12.83 15.81 9.17
N THR A 194 -11.87 15.55 10.06
CA THR A 194 -12.12 15.11 11.43
C THR A 194 -11.93 16.25 12.43
N ARG A 195 -12.72 16.24 13.51
CA ARG A 195 -12.62 17.23 14.60
C ARG A 195 -12.68 16.54 15.95
N ASN A 196 -11.66 16.77 16.76
CA ASN A 196 -11.55 16.26 18.13
C ASN A 196 -11.44 17.45 19.11
N PRO A 197 -12.55 17.90 19.72
CA PRO A 197 -12.51 18.83 20.85
C PRO A 197 -11.93 18.16 22.10
N PHE A 198 -10.98 18.81 22.77
CA PHE A 198 -10.39 18.31 24.02
C PHE A 198 -10.20 19.42 25.06
N PRO A 199 -10.27 19.11 26.37
CA PRO A 199 -10.03 20.07 27.43
C PRO A 199 -8.56 20.45 27.50
N THR A 200 -8.27 21.72 27.84
CA THR A 200 -6.92 22.15 28.22
C THR A 200 -6.76 22.04 29.74
N PHE A 201 -5.54 21.78 30.20
CA PHE A 201 -5.20 21.75 31.62
C PHE A 201 -4.93 23.16 32.14
N PHE A 202 -4.10 23.94 31.45
CA PHE A 202 -3.67 25.27 31.89
C PHE A 202 -4.22 26.41 31.02
N GLY A 203 -4.54 26.16 29.76
CA GLY A 203 -5.31 27.10 28.91
C GLY A 203 -6.63 27.54 29.55
N ARG A 204 -7.23 26.69 30.40
CA ARG A 204 -8.41 27.00 31.21
C ARG A 204 -8.20 28.16 32.19
N VAL A 205 -6.98 28.35 32.72
CA VAL A 205 -6.61 29.51 33.56
C VAL A 205 -6.62 30.82 32.76
N LEU A 206 -6.35 30.74 31.45
CA LEU A 206 -6.41 31.84 30.50
C LEU A 206 -7.79 31.97 29.79
N GLY A 207 -8.83 31.35 30.34
CA GLY A 207 -10.20 31.40 29.79
C GLY A 207 -10.45 30.51 28.57
N ARG A 208 -9.52 29.62 28.20
CA ARG A 208 -9.65 28.67 27.08
C ARG A 208 -9.82 27.24 27.58
N ALA A 209 -11.01 26.91 28.08
CA ALA A 209 -11.29 25.62 28.73
C ALA A 209 -11.13 24.38 27.81
N SER A 210 -11.29 24.54 26.50
CA SER A 210 -11.07 23.52 25.49
C SER A 210 -10.49 24.14 24.22
N ILE A 211 -9.86 23.30 23.40
CA ILE A 211 -9.48 23.60 22.02
C ILE A 211 -9.83 22.40 21.13
N THR A 212 -10.05 22.64 19.85
CA THR A 212 -10.39 21.59 18.88
C THR A 212 -9.21 21.33 17.98
N SER A 213 -8.73 20.08 17.94
CA SER A 213 -7.87 19.65 16.84
C SER A 213 -8.74 19.33 15.64
N SER A 214 -8.33 19.80 14.46
CA SER A 214 -8.92 19.39 13.18
C SER A 214 -7.83 18.86 12.26
N ALA A 215 -8.19 17.86 11.45
CA ALA A 215 -7.37 17.31 10.39
C ALA A 215 -8.24 17.10 9.14
N ILE A 216 -7.61 17.18 7.98
CA ILE A 216 -8.23 16.91 6.69
C ILE A 216 -7.31 15.91 5.99
N ALA A 217 -7.90 14.92 5.33
CA ALA A 217 -7.23 14.02 4.42
C ALA A 217 -8.15 13.81 3.21
N ALA A 218 -7.58 13.71 2.02
CA ALA A 218 -8.31 13.31 0.83
C ALA A 218 -7.67 12.08 0.20
N ALA A 219 -8.46 11.24 -0.45
CA ALA A 219 -7.98 10.06 -1.15
C ALA A 219 -8.76 9.81 -2.43
N ASN A 220 -8.07 9.26 -3.43
CA ASN A 220 -8.66 8.79 -4.67
C ASN A 220 -7.93 7.52 -5.14
N CYS A 221 -8.56 6.74 -6.02
CA CYS A 221 -7.89 5.66 -6.73
C CYS A 221 -7.25 6.15 -8.03
N PHE A 222 -6.24 5.42 -8.47
CA PHE A 222 -5.56 5.64 -9.75
C PHE A 222 -5.18 4.27 -10.34
N PRO A 223 -5.13 4.11 -11.67
CA PRO A 223 -4.52 2.93 -12.28
C PRO A 223 -3.07 2.75 -11.78
N PRO A 224 -2.55 1.51 -11.71
CA PRO A 224 -1.18 1.26 -11.31
C PRO A 224 -0.19 1.67 -12.40
N GLY A 225 0.85 2.43 -12.03
CA GLY A 225 1.97 2.73 -12.94
C GLY A 225 3.15 1.76 -12.78
N ASN A 226 3.16 0.96 -11.72
CA ASN A 226 4.12 -0.13 -11.52
C ASN A 226 3.55 -1.27 -10.67
N ALA A 227 4.17 -2.44 -10.76
CA ALA A 227 3.80 -3.64 -10.02
C ALA A 227 5.01 -4.48 -9.62
N ALA A 228 5.00 -5.05 -8.42
CA ALA A 228 5.95 -6.05 -7.93
C ALA A 228 5.26 -7.40 -7.73
N GLY A 229 6.00 -8.51 -7.87
CA GLY A 229 5.45 -9.86 -7.69
C GLY A 229 4.48 -10.30 -8.78
N VAL A 230 4.57 -9.70 -9.98
CA VAL A 230 3.77 -10.10 -11.14
C VAL A 230 4.07 -11.54 -11.58
N LEU A 231 3.13 -12.15 -12.30
CA LEU A 231 3.40 -13.35 -13.08
C LEU A 231 4.04 -12.98 -14.44
N PRO A 232 4.93 -13.85 -14.96
CA PRO A 232 5.55 -13.65 -16.27
C PRO A 232 4.63 -14.08 -17.43
N ILE A 233 3.35 -13.71 -17.36
CA ILE A 233 2.32 -13.97 -18.39
C ILE A 233 1.64 -12.64 -18.67
N ALA A 234 1.77 -12.12 -19.90
CA ALA A 234 1.09 -10.90 -20.31
C ALA A 234 -0.26 -11.21 -20.97
N TRP A 235 -1.26 -10.37 -20.71
CA TRP A 235 -2.58 -10.43 -21.34
C TRP A 235 -2.78 -9.23 -22.29
N ASN A 236 -3.46 -9.38 -23.42
CA ASN A 236 -3.66 -8.25 -24.34
C ASN A 236 -4.70 -7.26 -23.81
N CYS A 237 -4.70 -6.07 -24.38
CA CYS A 237 -5.74 -5.07 -24.28
C CYS A 237 -5.86 -4.50 -25.68
N PRO A 238 -6.88 -4.90 -26.47
CA PRO A 238 -7.00 -4.46 -27.84
C PRO A 238 -7.08 -2.93 -27.94
N PRO A 239 -6.31 -2.31 -28.86
CA PRO A 239 -6.20 -0.85 -28.92
C PRO A 239 -7.47 -0.16 -29.43
N ASP A 240 -8.36 -0.89 -30.12
CA ASP A 240 -9.68 -0.45 -30.57
C ASP A 240 -10.79 -0.65 -29.53
N GLU A 241 -10.58 -1.53 -28.55
CA GLU A 241 -11.42 -1.70 -27.35
C GLU A 241 -11.06 -0.72 -26.22
N THR A 242 -10.08 0.15 -26.43
CA THR A 242 -9.63 1.11 -25.42
C THR A 242 -10.52 2.36 -25.41
N TYR A 243 -11.45 2.45 -24.46
CA TYR A 243 -12.40 3.56 -24.34
C TYR A 243 -12.09 4.50 -23.16
N PRO A 244 -12.25 5.83 -23.29
CA PRO A 244 -12.18 6.76 -22.16
C PRO A 244 -13.45 6.67 -21.30
N ASP A 245 -13.26 6.48 -20.00
CA ASP A 245 -14.34 6.49 -19.01
C ASP A 245 -14.85 7.93 -18.72
N SER A 246 -15.78 8.06 -17.77
CA SER A 246 -16.30 9.37 -17.33
C SER A 246 -15.27 10.28 -16.64
N SER A 247 -14.09 9.76 -16.26
CA SER A 247 -12.97 10.54 -15.72
C SER A 247 -11.95 10.92 -16.81
N GLY A 248 -12.09 10.41 -18.03
CA GLY A 248 -11.13 10.54 -19.12
C GLY A 248 -9.96 9.54 -19.03
N THR A 249 -10.03 8.58 -18.11
CA THR A 249 -9.08 7.47 -17.99
C THR A 249 -9.39 6.45 -19.07
N LEU A 250 -8.39 6.00 -19.83
CA LEU A 250 -8.57 4.92 -20.80
C LEU A 250 -8.81 3.60 -20.04
N ASN A 251 -9.63 2.70 -20.59
CA ASN A 251 -9.91 1.39 -20.01
C ASN A 251 -9.89 0.28 -21.06
N CYS A 252 -9.35 -0.88 -20.71
CA CYS A 252 -9.48 -2.13 -21.46
C CYS A 252 -10.86 -2.76 -21.23
N ASP A 253 -11.51 -3.27 -22.26
CA ASP A 253 -12.83 -3.91 -22.14
C ASP A 253 -12.71 -5.35 -21.63
N PHE A 254 -12.67 -5.52 -20.30
CA PHE A 254 -12.64 -6.83 -19.66
C PHE A 254 -13.94 -7.09 -18.90
N GLN A 255 -14.43 -8.33 -18.94
CA GLN A 255 -15.48 -8.77 -18.02
C GLN A 255 -14.88 -9.26 -16.70
N TYR A 256 -15.54 -8.92 -15.59
CA TYR A 256 -15.02 -9.19 -14.25
C TYR A 256 -15.93 -10.11 -13.43
N GLY A 257 -15.31 -11.06 -12.72
CA GLY A 257 -15.95 -11.91 -11.72
C GLY A 257 -16.05 -13.39 -12.11
N PRO A 258 -16.44 -14.25 -11.17
CA PRO A 258 -16.36 -15.71 -11.32
C PRO A 258 -17.38 -16.32 -12.29
N GLY A 259 -18.20 -15.49 -12.94
CA GLY A 259 -19.13 -15.91 -13.98
C GLY A 259 -18.47 -16.03 -15.36
N GLN A 260 -17.41 -15.26 -15.61
CA GLN A 260 -16.73 -15.16 -16.92
C GLN A 260 -15.32 -15.77 -16.81
N PRO A 261 -15.14 -17.04 -17.23
CA PRO A 261 -13.86 -17.71 -17.19
C PRO A 261 -13.03 -17.41 -18.46
N TYR A 262 -11.77 -17.04 -18.27
CA TYR A 262 -10.80 -16.76 -19.33
C TYR A 262 -9.70 -17.83 -19.36
N ILE A 263 -9.16 -18.12 -20.55
CA ILE A 263 -7.93 -18.90 -20.71
C ILE A 263 -6.75 -17.96 -20.98
N ILE A 264 -6.06 -17.54 -19.92
CA ILE A 264 -4.91 -16.61 -20.00
C ILE A 264 -3.68 -17.21 -20.70
N MET A 265 -3.69 -18.51 -20.99
CA MET A 265 -2.60 -19.23 -21.60
C MET A 265 -3.09 -20.57 -22.14
N ASN A 266 -2.68 -20.93 -23.36
CA ASN A 266 -2.61 -22.32 -23.77
C ASN A 266 -1.23 -22.68 -24.33
N SER A 267 -0.91 -23.97 -24.50
CA SER A 267 0.35 -24.41 -25.13
C SER A 267 0.26 -24.64 -26.63
N LYS A 268 -0.82 -24.18 -27.28
CA LYS A 268 -1.03 -24.37 -28.72
C LYS A 268 -0.03 -23.49 -29.47
N LYS A 269 0.87 -24.15 -30.20
CA LYS A 269 1.79 -23.45 -31.10
C LYS A 269 1.03 -23.07 -32.36
N THR A 270 0.45 -21.88 -32.35
CA THR A 270 0.10 -21.16 -33.57
C THR A 270 1.34 -20.99 -34.44
N GLY A 271 1.14 -21.03 -35.76
CA GLY A 271 2.23 -20.73 -36.71
C GLY A 271 2.60 -19.25 -36.66
N ASP A 272 3.71 -18.89 -37.31
CA ASP A 272 4.23 -17.52 -37.31
C ASP A 272 3.22 -16.49 -37.89
N ASP A 273 2.21 -16.96 -38.65
CA ASP A 273 1.16 -16.14 -39.26
C ASP A 273 -0.06 -15.88 -38.34
N ASP A 274 -0.17 -16.50 -37.17
CA ASP A 274 -1.41 -16.55 -36.37
C ASP A 274 -1.27 -15.89 -34.98
N THR A 275 -1.05 -14.57 -35.05
CA THR A 275 -0.91 -13.65 -33.90
C THR A 275 -2.23 -12.94 -33.53
N TYR A 276 -3.26 -13.10 -34.37
CA TYR A 276 -4.52 -12.37 -34.29
C TYR A 276 -5.72 -13.30 -34.17
N CYS A 277 -6.83 -12.76 -33.70
CA CYS A 277 -8.10 -13.48 -33.62
C CYS A 277 -8.78 -13.56 -35.00
N ILE A 278 -9.76 -14.46 -35.19
CA ILE A 278 -10.49 -14.60 -36.46
C ILE A 278 -11.17 -13.28 -36.87
N SER A 279 -11.67 -12.52 -35.89
CA SER A 279 -12.16 -11.13 -36.03
C SER A 279 -11.16 -10.22 -36.75
N ASP A 280 -9.88 -10.32 -36.38
CA ASP A 280 -8.74 -9.55 -36.89
C ASP A 280 -8.06 -10.18 -38.12
N GLY A 281 -8.59 -11.28 -38.64
CA GLY A 281 -8.06 -11.98 -39.82
C GLY A 281 -7.01 -13.06 -39.53
N GLY A 282 -6.87 -13.49 -38.28
CA GLY A 282 -6.13 -14.70 -37.89
C GLY A 282 -6.94 -15.99 -38.04
N THR A 283 -6.52 -17.05 -37.34
CA THR A 283 -7.15 -18.38 -37.36
C THR A 283 -7.53 -18.94 -35.99
N VAL A 284 -7.22 -18.23 -34.91
CA VAL A 284 -7.71 -18.53 -33.55
C VAL A 284 -9.10 -17.93 -33.36
N ASP A 285 -10.06 -18.78 -33.00
CA ASP A 285 -11.34 -18.33 -32.46
C ASP A 285 -11.12 -17.84 -31.02
N CYS A 286 -11.25 -16.54 -30.80
CA CYS A 286 -10.92 -15.88 -29.54
C CYS A 286 -12.14 -15.60 -28.65
N ASP A 287 -13.33 -15.51 -29.26
CA ASP A 287 -14.66 -15.27 -28.68
C ASP A 287 -15.57 -16.49 -28.99
N PRO A 288 -15.39 -17.66 -28.34
CA PRO A 288 -16.06 -18.90 -28.74
C PRO A 288 -17.54 -18.97 -28.33
N ASP A 289 -17.99 -18.13 -27.40
CA ASP A 289 -19.41 -18.02 -27.05
C ASP A 289 -20.16 -16.90 -27.78
N ASN A 290 -19.41 -16.07 -28.52
CA ASN A 290 -19.87 -14.98 -29.38
C ASN A 290 -20.60 -13.88 -28.58
N ASP A 291 -20.17 -13.59 -27.35
CA ASP A 291 -20.69 -12.48 -26.55
C ASP A 291 -20.03 -11.13 -26.86
N GLY A 292 -18.93 -11.14 -27.63
CA GLY A 292 -18.22 -9.97 -28.14
C GLY A 292 -16.94 -9.63 -27.37
N TYR A 293 -16.43 -10.56 -26.56
CA TYR A 293 -15.19 -10.44 -25.79
C TYR A 293 -14.24 -11.61 -26.08
N ASP A 294 -12.92 -11.39 -26.01
CA ASP A 294 -11.95 -12.46 -26.23
C ASP A 294 -11.66 -13.27 -24.94
N GLU A 295 -12.18 -14.50 -24.82
CA GLU A 295 -11.79 -15.46 -23.76
C GLU A 295 -10.39 -16.06 -23.96
N LEU A 296 -9.85 -16.00 -25.18
CA LEU A 296 -8.64 -16.68 -25.65
C LEU A 296 -7.70 -15.73 -26.39
N LEU A 297 -6.44 -15.65 -25.98
CA LEU A 297 -5.42 -14.90 -26.74
C LEU A 297 -4.92 -15.65 -27.98
N ALA A 298 -4.85 -14.96 -29.12
CA ALA A 298 -3.96 -15.32 -30.22
C ALA A 298 -2.49 -14.90 -29.95
N GLY A 299 -1.52 -15.45 -30.69
CA GLY A 299 -0.08 -15.14 -30.50
C GLY A 299 0.86 -16.35 -30.48
N GLY A 300 2.04 -16.22 -31.12
CA GLY A 300 3.12 -17.20 -31.05
C GLY A 300 3.87 -17.17 -29.70
N ASN A 301 4.25 -18.34 -29.16
CA ASN A 301 4.76 -18.55 -27.78
C ASN A 301 3.83 -18.09 -26.62
N ARG A 302 2.73 -17.40 -26.92
CA ARG A 302 1.68 -16.88 -26.01
C ARG A 302 2.24 -16.19 -24.77
N SER A 303 2.91 -15.07 -24.98
CA SER A 303 3.02 -13.97 -23.99
C SER A 303 3.66 -14.31 -22.64
N TRP A 304 4.40 -15.42 -22.55
CA TRP A 304 5.37 -15.63 -21.47
C TRP A 304 6.47 -14.56 -21.59
N LEU A 305 6.78 -13.86 -20.50
CA LEU A 305 7.76 -12.76 -20.52
C LEU A 305 9.09 -13.12 -19.88
N ASP A 306 10.18 -12.70 -20.51
CA ASP A 306 11.51 -12.56 -19.89
C ASP A 306 11.56 -11.23 -19.12
N LEU A 307 11.31 -11.30 -17.81
CA LEU A 307 11.18 -10.12 -16.95
C LEU A 307 12.52 -9.50 -16.50
N ASN A 308 13.64 -10.22 -16.63
CA ASN A 308 14.96 -9.74 -16.21
C ASN A 308 15.93 -9.52 -17.39
N GLY A 309 15.55 -9.92 -18.60
CA GLY A 309 16.39 -9.85 -19.80
C GLY A 309 17.54 -10.85 -19.76
N SER A 310 17.46 -11.90 -18.94
CA SER A 310 18.52 -12.92 -18.86
C SER A 310 18.50 -13.88 -20.04
N GLY A 311 17.38 -13.91 -20.79
CA GLY A 311 17.17 -14.78 -21.93
C GLY A 311 17.17 -16.26 -21.58
N SER A 312 17.43 -17.08 -22.60
CA SER A 312 17.60 -18.53 -22.44
C SER A 312 19.06 -18.94 -22.18
N ASP A 313 19.99 -17.98 -22.20
CA ASP A 313 21.44 -18.20 -22.19
C ASP A 313 21.97 -18.81 -20.88
N ALA A 314 21.24 -18.65 -19.77
CA ALA A 314 21.54 -19.31 -18.51
C ALA A 314 21.14 -20.81 -18.48
N GLY A 315 20.35 -21.28 -19.45
CA GLY A 315 19.75 -22.63 -19.45
C GLY A 315 18.58 -22.81 -18.48
N ASP A 316 18.31 -21.80 -17.65
CA ASP A 316 17.35 -21.87 -16.54
C ASP A 316 15.96 -21.31 -16.85
N GLY A 317 15.67 -20.78 -18.06
CA GLY A 317 14.42 -20.02 -18.34
C GLY A 317 13.12 -20.70 -17.84
N SER A 318 12.91 -21.99 -18.10
CA SER A 318 11.76 -22.73 -17.54
C SER A 318 11.80 -22.88 -16.01
N ALA A 319 12.98 -23.01 -15.40
CA ALA A 319 13.14 -23.10 -13.95
C ALA A 319 12.97 -21.73 -13.26
N GLU A 320 13.40 -20.66 -13.92
CA GLU A 320 13.19 -19.28 -13.50
C GLU A 320 11.72 -18.88 -13.55
N LEU A 321 10.99 -19.19 -14.63
CA LEU A 321 9.54 -19.01 -14.70
C LEU A 321 8.82 -19.75 -13.55
N VAL A 322 9.19 -21.00 -13.27
CA VAL A 322 8.66 -21.77 -12.10
C VAL A 322 8.97 -21.09 -10.77
N ASN A 323 10.13 -20.45 -10.64
CA ASN A 323 10.52 -19.72 -9.44
C ASN A 323 9.72 -18.43 -9.27
N TRP A 324 9.55 -17.64 -10.33
CA TRP A 324 8.75 -16.40 -10.31
C TRP A 324 7.26 -16.68 -10.09
N ILE A 325 6.70 -17.74 -10.66
CA ILE A 325 5.31 -18.13 -10.39
C ILE A 325 5.13 -18.50 -8.91
N LYS A 326 6.06 -19.24 -8.30
CA LYS A 326 5.93 -19.68 -6.89
C LYS A 326 6.21 -18.59 -5.86
N ASN A 327 7.17 -17.70 -6.15
CA ASN A 327 7.72 -16.75 -5.17
C ASN A 327 7.47 -15.27 -5.54
N GLY A 328 6.84 -15.00 -6.69
CA GLY A 328 6.76 -13.68 -7.31
C GLY A 328 8.04 -13.30 -8.05
N PHE A 329 7.92 -12.46 -9.09
CA PHE A 329 9.09 -11.77 -9.65
C PHE A 329 9.68 -10.81 -8.58
N PRO A 330 11.00 -10.89 -8.27
CA PRO A 330 11.61 -10.09 -7.21
C PRO A 330 11.85 -8.62 -7.58
N GLY A 331 11.75 -8.26 -8.87
CA GLY A 331 11.83 -6.89 -9.35
C GLY A 331 10.47 -6.18 -9.34
N THR A 332 10.49 -4.92 -9.71
CA THR A 332 9.29 -4.11 -9.98
C THR A 332 9.24 -3.79 -11.46
N ILE A 333 8.11 -4.04 -12.09
CA ILE A 333 7.84 -3.65 -13.48
C ILE A 333 7.16 -2.29 -13.49
N THR A 334 7.59 -1.40 -14.38
CA THR A 334 6.92 -0.15 -14.72
C THR A 334 6.03 -0.32 -15.95
N MET A 335 4.95 0.46 -16.06
CA MET A 335 4.28 0.68 -17.35
C MET A 335 5.23 1.30 -18.38
N HIS A 336 4.85 1.26 -19.65
CA HIS A 336 5.71 1.60 -20.80
C HIS A 336 7.02 0.83 -20.77
N THR A 337 6.93 -0.50 -20.65
CA THR A 337 8.09 -1.39 -20.70
C THR A 337 7.90 -2.48 -21.73
N TRP A 338 8.79 -2.53 -22.72
CA TRP A 338 8.87 -3.61 -23.68
C TRP A 338 9.61 -4.80 -23.08
N PHE A 339 8.92 -5.92 -22.92
CA PHE A 339 9.49 -7.20 -22.48
C PHE A 339 9.58 -8.17 -23.63
N ALA A 340 10.68 -8.92 -23.71
CA ALA A 340 10.78 -10.00 -24.67
C ALA A 340 9.92 -11.21 -24.28
N GLY A 341 9.43 -11.94 -25.29
CA GLY A 341 8.86 -13.27 -25.10
C GLY A 341 9.89 -14.28 -24.58
N GLN A 342 9.46 -15.23 -23.74
CA GLN A 342 10.28 -16.33 -23.24
C GLN A 342 9.88 -17.65 -23.92
N PRO A 343 10.60 -18.10 -24.97
CA PRO A 343 10.29 -19.37 -25.64
C PRO A 343 10.71 -20.59 -24.80
N GLY A 344 10.24 -21.76 -25.22
CA GLY A 344 10.69 -23.05 -24.64
C GLY A 344 10.07 -23.41 -23.29
N VAL A 345 8.87 -22.91 -23.01
CA VAL A 345 8.15 -23.15 -21.75
C VAL A 345 7.77 -24.63 -21.59
N SER A 346 8.23 -25.24 -20.49
CA SER A 346 8.00 -26.65 -20.17
C SER A 346 6.72 -26.88 -19.37
N ASN A 347 6.24 -28.13 -19.34
CA ASN A 347 5.08 -28.56 -18.55
C ASN A 347 5.16 -28.15 -17.06
N ASN A 348 6.38 -28.10 -16.50
CA ASN A 348 6.60 -27.76 -15.09
C ASN A 348 6.21 -26.31 -14.77
N VAL A 349 6.25 -25.41 -15.76
CA VAL A 349 5.84 -24.01 -15.62
C VAL A 349 4.33 -23.95 -15.38
N PHE A 350 3.53 -24.59 -16.23
CA PHE A 350 2.08 -24.73 -16.04
C PHE A 350 1.75 -25.37 -14.68
N MET A 351 2.38 -26.51 -14.33
CA MET A 351 2.19 -27.16 -13.03
C MET A 351 2.51 -26.26 -11.82
N SER A 352 3.36 -25.25 -11.96
CA SER A 352 3.70 -24.36 -10.84
C SER A 352 2.56 -23.41 -10.46
N VAL A 353 1.66 -23.11 -11.40
CA VAL A 353 0.46 -22.28 -11.18
C VAL A 353 -0.56 -22.98 -10.27
N ASP A 354 -0.48 -24.30 -10.11
CA ASP A 354 -1.30 -25.05 -9.14
C ASP A 354 -1.18 -24.51 -7.71
N SER A 355 0.01 -23.99 -7.37
CA SER A 355 0.29 -23.36 -6.06
C SER A 355 -0.38 -21.99 -5.86
N LEU A 356 -0.94 -21.40 -6.92
CA LEU A 356 -1.59 -20.09 -6.95
C LEU A 356 -3.12 -20.14 -7.07
N LEU A 357 -3.71 -21.33 -7.25
CA LEU A 357 -5.15 -21.47 -7.45
C LEU A 357 -5.95 -20.78 -6.33
N ASN A 358 -6.99 -20.05 -6.74
CA ASN A 358 -7.87 -19.23 -5.90
C ASN A 358 -7.17 -18.08 -5.14
N LYS A 359 -5.95 -17.70 -5.52
CA LYS A 359 -5.28 -16.48 -5.05
C LYS A 359 -5.40 -15.38 -6.11
N ARG A 360 -5.41 -14.13 -5.67
CA ARG A 360 -5.25 -12.98 -6.57
C ARG A 360 -3.79 -12.90 -7.01
N VAL A 361 -3.57 -12.85 -8.31
CA VAL A 361 -2.24 -12.71 -8.95
C VAL A 361 -2.26 -11.51 -9.90
N LEU A 362 -1.10 -10.91 -10.15
CA LEU A 362 -0.97 -9.78 -11.07
C LEU A 362 -0.48 -10.25 -12.43
N LEU A 363 -1.19 -9.85 -13.48
CA LEU A 363 -0.76 -10.02 -14.87
C LEU A 363 -0.37 -8.65 -15.46
N PRO A 364 0.79 -8.51 -16.11
CA PRO A 364 1.05 -7.42 -17.05
C PRO A 364 0.01 -7.41 -18.18
N VAL A 365 -0.40 -6.22 -18.61
CA VAL A 365 -1.31 -6.03 -19.74
C VAL A 365 -0.58 -5.26 -20.84
N TYR A 366 -0.74 -5.68 -22.10
CA TYR A 366 -0.07 -5.11 -23.29
C TYR A 366 -1.05 -4.69 -24.39
N ASP A 367 -0.74 -3.61 -25.11
CA ASP A 367 -1.46 -3.17 -26.33
C ASP A 367 -0.79 -3.68 -27.62
N ALA A 368 0.54 -3.74 -27.64
CA ALA A 368 1.32 -3.95 -28.85
C ALA A 368 2.30 -5.12 -28.73
N VAL A 369 2.45 -5.83 -29.85
CA VAL A 369 3.46 -6.87 -30.08
C VAL A 369 4.29 -6.48 -31.31
N ILE A 370 5.61 -6.64 -31.24
CA ILE A 370 6.51 -6.38 -32.36
C ILE A 370 7.58 -7.47 -32.49
N ASP A 371 7.86 -7.88 -33.73
CA ASP A 371 9.05 -8.68 -34.05
C ASP A 371 10.20 -7.79 -34.48
N GLY A 372 11.32 -7.90 -33.76
CA GLY A 372 12.51 -7.06 -33.92
C GLY A 372 12.72 -6.11 -32.74
N PRO A 373 13.72 -5.21 -32.83
CA PRO A 373 13.96 -4.23 -31.77
C PRO A 373 12.78 -3.24 -31.65
N PRO A 374 12.23 -3.02 -30.44
CA PRO A 374 11.17 -2.03 -30.25
C PRO A 374 11.58 -0.62 -30.71
N PRO A 375 10.63 0.20 -31.18
CA PRO A 375 10.91 1.59 -31.52
C PRO A 375 11.35 2.37 -30.28
N LEU A 376 12.37 3.22 -30.43
CA LEU A 376 12.82 4.09 -29.34
C LEU A 376 11.86 5.27 -29.18
N GLY A 377 10.99 5.21 -28.16
CA GLY A 377 10.04 6.27 -27.80
C GLY A 377 8.70 6.12 -28.50
N TYR A 378 7.97 5.03 -28.23
CA TYR A 378 6.58 4.87 -28.64
C TYR A 378 5.67 5.82 -27.84
N HIS A 379 5.97 6.04 -26.55
CA HIS A 379 5.30 7.02 -25.67
C HIS A 379 6.27 8.04 -25.03
N ASP A 380 5.68 9.04 -24.35
CA ASP A 380 6.32 10.01 -23.46
C ASP A 380 5.61 9.95 -22.10
N PRO A 381 6.26 9.55 -20.98
CA PRO A 381 7.70 9.32 -20.81
C PRO A 381 8.23 8.14 -21.64
N PRO A 382 9.53 8.17 -22.03
CA PRO A 382 10.09 7.22 -22.97
C PRO A 382 10.07 5.79 -22.43
N ASP A 383 9.55 4.86 -23.24
CA ASP A 383 9.48 3.44 -22.91
C ASP A 383 10.85 2.88 -22.50
N SER A 384 10.84 1.96 -21.54
CA SER A 384 11.99 1.15 -21.20
C SER A 384 11.96 -0.18 -21.97
N ILE A 385 13.13 -0.77 -22.25
CA ILE A 385 13.24 -2.03 -23.00
C ILE A 385 14.08 -3.02 -22.20
N VAL A 386 13.51 -4.20 -21.94
CA VAL A 386 14.19 -5.34 -21.33
C VAL A 386 14.58 -6.31 -22.45
N TRP A 387 15.85 -6.24 -22.85
CA TRP A 387 16.40 -7.01 -23.98
C TRP A 387 16.55 -8.49 -23.66
N SER A 388 16.12 -9.36 -24.58
CA SER A 388 16.18 -10.83 -24.45
C SER A 388 17.57 -11.47 -24.48
N ASN A 389 18.62 -10.64 -24.65
CA ASN A 389 19.97 -11.04 -25.06
C ASN A 389 20.07 -11.97 -26.30
N GLY A 390 18.99 -12.11 -27.08
CA GLY A 390 18.90 -12.99 -28.26
C GLY A 390 18.00 -14.20 -28.07
N ALA A 391 17.38 -14.37 -26.90
CA ALA A 391 16.46 -15.49 -26.63
C ALA A 391 15.13 -15.40 -27.41
N SER A 392 14.68 -14.19 -27.72
CA SER A 392 13.49 -13.92 -28.53
C SER A 392 13.63 -12.64 -29.34
N THR A 393 13.00 -12.64 -30.51
CA THR A 393 12.81 -11.46 -31.37
C THR A 393 11.49 -10.74 -31.11
N THR A 394 10.53 -11.40 -30.48
CA THR A 394 9.18 -10.85 -30.22
C THR A 394 9.16 -10.12 -28.88
N TYR A 395 8.65 -8.89 -28.88
CA TYR A 395 8.52 -8.02 -27.70
C TYR A 395 7.08 -7.55 -27.51
N TYR A 396 6.67 -7.44 -26.24
CA TYR A 396 5.33 -7.03 -25.78
C TYR A 396 5.44 -5.71 -25.00
N HIS A 397 4.63 -4.71 -25.35
CA HIS A 397 4.62 -3.40 -24.68
C HIS A 397 3.66 -3.40 -23.48
N VAL A 398 4.19 -3.51 -22.26
CA VAL A 398 3.37 -3.49 -21.05
C VAL A 398 3.00 -2.08 -20.65
N ILE A 399 1.69 -1.82 -20.54
CA ILE A 399 1.07 -0.50 -20.32
C ILE A 399 0.32 -0.39 -18.99
N THR A 400 -0.16 -1.49 -18.44
CA THR A 400 -0.84 -1.53 -17.14
C THR A 400 -0.81 -2.94 -16.56
N PHE A 401 -1.55 -3.18 -15.47
CA PHE A 401 -1.63 -4.47 -14.80
C PHE A 401 -3.08 -4.81 -14.46
N SER A 402 -3.45 -6.08 -14.58
CA SER A 402 -4.76 -6.60 -14.17
C SER A 402 -4.62 -7.60 -13.02
N ILE A 403 -5.71 -7.83 -12.29
CA ILE A 403 -5.75 -8.85 -11.23
C ILE A 403 -6.53 -10.06 -11.75
N PHE A 404 -5.85 -11.20 -11.80
CA PHE A 404 -6.44 -12.48 -12.20
C PHE A 404 -6.58 -13.41 -11.00
N VAL A 405 -7.50 -14.37 -11.08
CA VAL A 405 -7.66 -15.45 -10.10
C VAL A 405 -7.69 -16.78 -10.84
N PRO A 406 -6.58 -17.53 -10.89
CA PRO A 406 -6.56 -18.83 -11.55
C PRO A 406 -7.43 -19.82 -10.78
N THR A 407 -8.38 -20.46 -11.45
CA THR A 407 -9.32 -21.44 -10.91
C THR A 407 -8.90 -22.87 -11.23
N CYS A 408 -8.33 -23.09 -12.41
CA CYS A 408 -7.91 -24.40 -12.88
C CYS A 408 -6.64 -24.32 -13.75
N VAL A 409 -5.94 -25.46 -13.86
CA VAL A 409 -4.78 -25.63 -14.74
C VAL A 409 -4.91 -27.02 -15.37
N HIS A 410 -4.99 -27.08 -16.69
CA HIS A 410 -4.87 -28.33 -17.42
C HIS A 410 -3.40 -28.55 -17.78
N ALA A 411 -2.72 -29.50 -17.13
CA ALA A 411 -1.34 -29.85 -17.45
C ALA A 411 -1.02 -31.29 -17.02
N THR A 412 -0.11 -31.96 -17.73
CA THR A 412 0.25 -33.35 -17.43
C THR A 412 0.81 -33.46 -16.00
N GLY A 413 0.07 -34.14 -15.11
CA GLY A 413 0.44 -34.29 -13.69
C GLY A 413 -0.08 -33.20 -12.74
N ALA A 414 -0.80 -32.18 -13.23
CA ALA A 414 -1.53 -31.19 -12.42
C ALA A 414 -2.99 -30.98 -12.87
N ASP A 415 -3.42 -31.64 -13.94
CA ASP A 415 -4.78 -31.58 -14.49
C ASP A 415 -5.85 -31.89 -13.44
N LYS A 416 -6.86 -31.01 -13.40
CA LYS A 416 -7.96 -31.03 -12.44
C LYS A 416 -9.34 -31.21 -13.10
N GLY A 417 -9.38 -31.50 -14.40
CA GLY A 417 -10.65 -31.66 -15.14
C GLY A 417 -11.35 -30.32 -15.29
N CYS A 418 -10.68 -29.38 -15.96
CA CYS A 418 -11.08 -27.98 -16.03
C CYS A 418 -12.26 -27.78 -16.99
N ASN A 419 -13.29 -27.03 -16.57
CA ASN A 419 -14.55 -26.94 -17.31
C ASN A 419 -14.38 -26.26 -18.67
N LEU A 420 -13.74 -25.08 -18.70
CA LEU A 420 -13.61 -24.30 -19.93
C LEU A 420 -12.71 -25.01 -20.95
N TYR A 421 -11.62 -25.66 -20.49
CA TYR A 421 -10.83 -26.56 -21.35
C TYR A 421 -11.70 -27.66 -21.97
N ASN A 422 -12.51 -28.36 -21.18
CA ASN A 422 -13.34 -29.45 -21.70
C ASN A 422 -14.37 -28.94 -22.73
N GLU A 423 -14.98 -27.78 -22.48
CA GLU A 423 -15.96 -27.16 -23.38
C GLU A 423 -15.32 -26.76 -24.72
N LEU A 424 -14.16 -26.09 -24.69
CA LEU A 424 -13.42 -25.68 -25.89
C LEU A 424 -12.74 -26.86 -26.61
N PHE A 425 -12.41 -27.93 -25.89
CA PHE A 425 -11.94 -29.20 -26.44
C PHE A 425 -13.06 -29.94 -27.19
N ASP A 426 -14.26 -30.03 -26.61
CA ASP A 426 -15.44 -30.64 -27.24
C ASP A 426 -15.90 -29.86 -28.49
N GLN A 427 -15.65 -28.54 -28.53
CA GLN A 427 -15.84 -27.69 -29.71
C GLN A 427 -14.72 -27.85 -30.78
N GLY A 428 -13.59 -28.48 -30.43
CA GLY A 428 -12.44 -28.68 -31.33
C GLY A 428 -11.50 -27.49 -31.48
N ILE A 429 -11.60 -26.49 -30.59
CA ILE A 429 -10.74 -25.29 -30.58
C ILE A 429 -9.37 -25.63 -29.96
N LEU A 430 -9.36 -26.44 -28.90
CA LEU A 430 -8.15 -26.89 -28.20
C LEU A 430 -7.77 -28.33 -28.56
N ASP A 431 -6.47 -28.61 -28.63
CA ASP A 431 -5.95 -29.95 -28.88
C ASP A 431 -5.85 -30.79 -27.58
N PRO A 432 -5.92 -32.14 -27.64
CA PRO A 432 -5.85 -33.01 -26.45
C PRO A 432 -4.51 -32.98 -25.68
N ASN A 433 -3.52 -32.22 -26.17
CA ASN A 433 -2.22 -32.04 -25.52
C ASN A 433 -1.98 -30.57 -25.08
N ASP A 434 -2.93 -29.67 -25.35
CA ASP A 434 -2.82 -28.26 -24.99
C ASP A 434 -2.97 -28.06 -23.49
N LYS A 435 -1.95 -27.47 -22.88
CA LYS A 435 -1.92 -27.12 -21.46
C LYS A 435 -2.57 -25.78 -21.30
N THR A 436 -3.53 -25.60 -20.39
CA THR A 436 -4.21 -24.33 -20.17
C THR A 436 -4.06 -23.80 -18.75
N ILE A 437 -4.19 -22.49 -18.59
CA ILE A 437 -4.39 -21.83 -17.30
C ILE A 437 -5.71 -21.08 -17.38
N GLU A 438 -6.65 -21.46 -16.51
CA GLU A 438 -8.02 -20.92 -16.47
C GLU A 438 -8.23 -20.10 -15.20
N GLY A 439 -9.11 -19.12 -15.27
CA GLY A 439 -9.44 -18.26 -14.14
C GLY A 439 -10.37 -17.13 -14.56
N TYR A 440 -10.43 -16.08 -13.77
CA TYR A 440 -11.24 -14.90 -14.09
C TYR A 440 -10.57 -13.62 -13.61
N PHE A 441 -10.82 -12.51 -14.31
CA PHE A 441 -10.38 -11.20 -13.87
C PHE A 441 -11.24 -10.67 -12.72
N VAL A 442 -10.64 -9.89 -11.83
CA VAL A 442 -11.33 -9.27 -10.70
C VAL A 442 -10.90 -7.84 -10.50
N GLU A 443 -11.87 -6.96 -10.26
CA GLU A 443 -11.56 -5.61 -9.84
C GLU A 443 -11.00 -5.56 -8.41
N GLY A 444 -10.18 -4.54 -8.15
CA GLY A 444 -9.73 -4.18 -6.82
C GLY A 444 -8.28 -3.72 -6.74
N THR A 445 -7.70 -3.95 -5.57
CA THR A 445 -6.31 -3.62 -5.26
C THR A 445 -5.64 -4.81 -4.57
N VAL A 446 -4.34 -4.98 -4.80
CA VAL A 446 -3.51 -6.05 -4.23
C VAL A 446 -2.14 -5.50 -3.83
N GLU A 447 -1.42 -6.23 -2.98
CA GLU A 447 -0.05 -5.88 -2.62
C GLU A 447 0.87 -5.93 -3.85
N GLY A 448 1.84 -5.01 -3.91
CA GLY A 448 2.79 -4.89 -5.02
C GLY A 448 2.44 -3.83 -6.06
N LEU A 449 1.19 -3.37 -6.15
CA LEU A 449 0.80 -2.26 -7.03
C LEU A 449 1.28 -0.90 -6.50
N GLY A 450 1.73 -0.03 -7.40
CA GLY A 450 2.23 1.31 -7.08
C GLY A 450 2.31 2.25 -8.29
N ALA A 451 2.92 3.41 -8.08
CA ALA A 451 2.87 4.60 -8.94
C ALA A 451 1.42 5.01 -9.34
N LYS A 452 1.29 6.04 -10.19
CA LYS A 452 0.04 6.36 -10.89
C LYS A 452 0.24 6.04 -12.36
N GLY A 453 -0.68 5.28 -12.94
CA GLY A 453 -0.71 4.92 -14.35
C GLY A 453 -1.86 5.59 -15.10
N GLU A 454 -1.94 5.29 -16.40
CA GLU A 454 -2.80 6.01 -17.35
C GLU A 454 -3.98 5.17 -17.88
N LEU A 455 -3.87 3.84 -17.81
CA LEU A 455 -4.84 2.88 -18.36
C LEU A 455 -5.39 1.95 -17.27
N TYR A 456 -6.71 1.91 -17.12
CA TYR A 456 -7.41 1.00 -16.21
C TYR A 456 -7.59 -0.40 -16.83
N ALA A 457 -7.50 -1.41 -15.97
CA ALA A 457 -7.53 -2.84 -16.29
C ALA A 457 -8.04 -3.66 -15.10
N GLY A 458 -9.01 -3.11 -14.36
CA GLY A 458 -9.59 -3.69 -13.13
C GLY A 458 -8.72 -3.54 -11.88
N ALA A 459 -7.40 -3.38 -12.03
CA ALA A 459 -6.51 -3.08 -10.92
C ALA A 459 -6.46 -1.58 -10.63
N TYR A 460 -6.48 -1.21 -9.36
CA TYR A 460 -6.23 0.16 -8.90
C TYR A 460 -5.34 0.23 -7.66
N THR A 461 -4.71 1.39 -7.50
CA THR A 461 -3.96 1.82 -6.31
C THR A 461 -4.76 2.89 -5.57
N LEU A 462 -4.57 3.00 -4.25
CA LEU A 462 -5.21 4.02 -3.42
C LEU A 462 -4.16 4.96 -2.86
N TYR A 463 -4.31 6.26 -3.10
CA TYR A 463 -3.40 7.27 -2.58
C TYR A 463 -4.13 8.34 -1.77
N LEU A 464 -3.47 8.79 -0.71
CA LEU A 464 -3.76 10.09 -0.10
C LEU A 464 -3.29 11.19 -1.05
N THR A 465 -4.19 12.11 -1.37
CA THR A 465 -3.97 13.27 -2.25
C THR A 465 -3.73 14.56 -1.47
N ARG A 466 -4.12 14.60 -0.18
CA ARG A 466 -4.07 15.78 0.69
C ARG A 466 -3.76 15.43 2.14
#